data_AF-A0A1M7UVB2-F1
#
_entry.id   AF-A0A1M7UVB2-F1
#
_cell.length_a   1.000
_cell.length_b   1.000
_cell.length_c   1.000
_cell.angle_alpha   90.00
_cell.angle_beta   90.00
_cell.angle_gamma   90.00
#
_symmetry.space_group_name_H-M   'P 1'
#
loop_
_entity.id
_entity.type
_entity.pdbx_description
1 polymer ?
#
loop_
_entity_poly.entity_id
_entity_poly.type
_entity_poly.pdbx_seq_one_letter_code
_entity_poly.pdbx_strand_id
1 'polypeptide(L)'
;MTNDHPASWRMPTREQMEKLASQRPLTTPEPAPDESPAGWWDAVLSDPRAAGKPWLPIQQRRLSEIARHLLRVECRRCLRIVEIQKVDALRLYGPHAVWKDVGVRLLDNTCQYRTGRHEEDGCWPGWDS
;
A
#
# COMPACT_ATOMS: atom_id res chain seq x y z
N MET A 1 36.88 26.81 22.69
CA MET A 1 35.82 25.81 22.96
C MET A 1 35.51 25.14 21.64
N THR A 2 36.12 23.98 21.41
CA THR A 2 36.08 23.27 20.13
C THR A 2 34.77 22.50 20.08
N ASN A 3 33.92 22.78 19.11
CA ASN A 3 32.67 22.06 18.91
C ASN A 3 32.96 20.61 18.51
N ASP A 4 32.77 19.68 19.45
CA ASP A 4 32.59 18.26 19.17
C ASP A 4 31.25 18.07 18.42
N HIS A 5 31.32 18.06 17.09
CA HIS A 5 30.22 17.54 16.28
C HIS A 5 30.46 16.04 16.04
N PRO A 6 29.68 15.14 16.66
CA PRO A 6 29.85 13.71 16.45
C PRO A 6 29.42 13.35 15.03
N ALA A 7 30.38 12.85 14.25
CA ALA A 7 30.14 12.17 12.99
C ALA A 7 29.12 11.03 13.21
N SER A 8 27.90 11.14 12.65
CA SER A 8 26.89 10.08 12.85
C SER A 8 26.07 9.70 11.61
N TRP A 9 26.43 10.16 10.40
CA TRP A 9 25.77 9.71 9.16
C TRP A 9 26.71 9.54 7.96
N ARG A 10 27.95 9.11 8.18
CA ARG A 10 28.81 8.61 7.09
C ARG A 10 28.68 7.09 7.01
N MET A 11 28.39 6.57 5.82
CA MET A 11 28.40 5.13 5.53
C MET A 11 29.77 4.56 5.97
N PRO A 12 29.82 3.48 6.77
CA PRO A 12 31.09 2.89 7.18
C PRO A 12 31.92 2.45 5.97
N THR A 13 33.24 2.56 6.06
CA THR A 13 34.13 2.01 5.03
C THR A 13 34.07 0.49 5.03
N ARG A 14 34.48 -0.13 3.92
CA ARG A 14 34.49 -1.59 3.77
C ARG A 14 35.21 -2.31 4.93
N GLU A 15 36.36 -1.79 5.34
CA GLU A 15 37.13 -2.33 6.46
C GLU A 15 36.40 -2.20 7.80
N GLN A 16 35.65 -1.12 8.01
CA GLN A 16 34.82 -0.94 9.19
C GLN A 16 33.65 -1.93 9.21
N MET A 17 33.03 -2.18 8.06
CA MET A 17 31.97 -3.20 7.92
C MET A 17 32.50 -4.62 8.19
N GLU A 18 33.67 -4.96 7.65
CA GLU A 18 34.31 -6.27 7.87
C GLU A 18 34.68 -6.47 9.35
N LYS A 19 35.19 -5.44 10.02
CA LYS A 19 35.46 -5.47 11.46
C LYS A 19 34.20 -5.67 12.31
N LEU A 20 33.11 -4.97 12.00
CA LEU A 20 31.81 -5.15 12.65
C LEU A 20 31.25 -6.56 12.45
N ALA A 21 31.37 -7.12 11.25
CA ALA A 21 30.96 -8.48 10.94
C ALA A 21 31.79 -9.53 11.72
N SER A 22 33.09 -9.27 11.89
CA SER A 22 34.03 -10.17 12.58
C SER A 22 33.85 -10.17 14.10
N GLN A 23 33.33 -9.09 14.66
CA GLN A 23 33.02 -8.95 16.09
C GLN A 23 31.66 -9.54 16.46
N ARG A 24 30.85 -9.92 15.48
CA ARG A 24 29.59 -10.60 15.70
C ARG A 24 29.92 -12.05 16.05
N PRO A 25 29.69 -12.51 17.30
CA PRO A 25 29.87 -13.93 17.59
C PRO A 25 28.99 -14.71 16.63
N LEU A 26 29.57 -15.72 15.98
CA LEU A 26 28.82 -16.81 15.37
C LEU A 26 28.17 -17.57 16.52
N THR A 27 27.14 -16.98 17.13
CA THR A 27 26.21 -17.74 17.93
C THR A 27 25.59 -18.69 16.93
N THR A 28 26.02 -19.96 16.96
CA THR A 28 25.20 -21.04 16.41
C THR A 28 23.82 -20.76 16.99
N PRO A 29 22.81 -20.45 16.15
CA PRO A 29 21.48 -20.33 16.69
C PRO A 29 21.23 -21.69 17.33
N GLU A 30 21.08 -21.75 18.65
CA GLU A 30 20.36 -22.87 19.22
C GLU A 30 19.09 -22.97 18.38
N PRO A 31 18.73 -24.17 17.89
CA PRO A 31 17.45 -24.31 17.22
C PRO A 31 16.44 -23.75 18.23
N ALA A 32 15.83 -22.62 17.87
CA ALA A 32 14.76 -22.07 18.67
C ALA A 32 13.80 -23.23 18.92
N PRO A 33 13.28 -23.39 20.15
CA PRO A 33 12.30 -24.43 20.41
C PRO A 33 11.30 -24.40 19.26
N ASP A 34 11.09 -25.53 18.60
CA ASP A 34 10.09 -25.70 17.54
C ASP A 34 8.71 -25.68 18.19
N GLU A 35 8.43 -24.60 18.91
CA GLU A 35 7.16 -24.23 19.51
C GLU A 35 6.44 -23.30 18.53
N SER A 36 6.47 -23.62 17.23
CA SER A 36 5.30 -23.27 16.45
C SER A 36 4.25 -24.32 16.83
N PRO A 37 3.19 -23.97 17.58
CA PRO A 37 2.16 -24.95 17.93
C PRO A 37 1.71 -25.62 16.65
N ALA A 38 1.68 -26.95 16.61
CA ALA A 38 1.17 -27.67 15.45
C ALA A 38 -0.22 -27.13 15.09
N GLY A 39 -0.31 -26.38 13.99
CA GLY A 39 -1.54 -25.67 13.57
C GLY A 39 -1.51 -24.14 13.67
N TRP A 40 -0.50 -23.51 14.26
CA TRP A 40 -0.36 -22.04 14.24
C TRP A 40 -0.17 -21.52 12.81
N TRP A 41 0.66 -22.20 12.02
CA TRP A 41 0.81 -21.88 10.60
C TRP A 41 -0.48 -22.09 9.82
N ASP A 42 -1.24 -23.16 10.10
CA ASP A 42 -2.54 -23.39 9.46
C ASP A 42 -3.56 -22.32 9.84
N ALA A 43 -3.59 -21.87 11.10
CA ALA A 43 -4.44 -20.77 11.56
C ALA A 43 -4.06 -19.44 10.88
N VAL A 44 -2.77 -19.18 10.68
CA VAL A 44 -2.28 -18.00 9.96
C VAL A 44 -2.63 -18.07 8.47
N LEU A 45 -2.41 -19.22 7.82
CA LEU A 45 -2.68 -19.40 6.39
C LEU A 45 -4.18 -19.44 6.06
N SER A 46 -5.01 -19.85 7.02
CA SER A 46 -6.47 -19.84 6.89
C SER A 46 -7.11 -18.50 7.22
N ASP A 47 -6.38 -17.54 7.81
CA ASP A 47 -6.90 -16.20 8.05
C ASP A 47 -7.13 -15.49 6.68
N PRO A 48 -8.37 -15.08 6.34
CA PRO A 48 -8.64 -14.34 5.11
C PRO A 48 -7.88 -13.00 5.03
N ARG A 49 -7.40 -12.46 6.15
CA ARG A 49 -6.51 -11.29 6.19
C ARG A 49 -5.08 -11.62 5.74
N ALA A 50 -4.67 -12.88 5.85
CA ALA A 50 -3.36 -13.37 5.44
C ALA A 50 -3.28 -13.74 3.96
N ALA A 51 -4.37 -13.60 3.19
CA ALA A 51 -4.46 -13.86 1.75
C ALA A 51 -3.51 -13.02 0.86
N GLY A 52 -2.55 -12.32 1.45
CA GLY A 52 -1.55 -11.51 0.78
C GLY A 52 -2.12 -10.21 0.25
N LYS A 53 -1.24 -9.30 -0.18
CA LYS A 53 -1.66 -8.15 -0.95
C LYS A 53 -2.02 -8.67 -2.35
N PRO A 54 -3.29 -8.65 -2.76
CA PRO A 54 -3.70 -9.02 -4.11
C PRO A 54 -2.79 -8.41 -5.19
N TRP A 55 -2.47 -9.24 -6.19
CA TRP A 55 -1.47 -8.98 -7.24
C TRP A 55 -1.64 -7.62 -7.91
N LEU A 56 -2.89 -7.17 -8.07
CA LEU A 56 -3.22 -5.88 -8.66
C LEU A 56 -3.56 -4.84 -7.58
N PRO A 57 -3.05 -3.60 -7.70
CA PRO A 57 -3.54 -2.46 -6.94
C PRO A 57 -5.07 -2.35 -7.07
N ILE A 58 -5.74 -1.85 -6.03
CA ILE A 58 -7.21 -1.80 -6.02
C ILE A 58 -7.78 -1.03 -7.22
N GLN A 59 -7.11 0.02 -7.69
CA GLN A 59 -7.55 0.78 -8.86
C GLN A 59 -7.62 -0.05 -10.14
N GLN A 60 -6.79 -1.08 -10.30
CA GLN A 60 -6.78 -1.90 -11.51
C GLN A 60 -7.76 -3.08 -11.45
N ARG A 61 -8.47 -3.28 -10.32
CA ARG A 61 -9.40 -4.40 -10.18
C ARG A 61 -10.78 -4.08 -10.72
N ARG A 62 -11.49 -5.15 -11.08
CA ARG A 62 -12.91 -5.06 -11.40
C ARG A 62 -13.72 -4.83 -10.14
N LEU A 63 -14.85 -4.14 -10.25
CA LEU A 63 -15.75 -3.90 -9.13
C LEU A 63 -16.18 -5.20 -8.43
N SER A 64 -16.39 -6.28 -9.19
CA SER A 64 -16.74 -7.60 -8.63
C SER A 64 -15.66 -8.16 -7.70
N GLU A 65 -14.38 -7.94 -8.00
CA GLU A 65 -13.19 -8.50 -7.31
C GLU A 65 -12.83 -7.75 -6.02
N ILE A 66 -13.34 -6.54 -5.84
CA ILE A 66 -13.02 -5.71 -4.68
C ILE A 66 -13.86 -6.18 -3.49
N ALA A 67 -13.23 -6.68 -2.43
CA ALA A 67 -13.94 -7.17 -1.23
C ALA A 67 -14.61 -6.06 -0.40
N ARG A 68 -14.30 -4.78 -0.66
CA ARG A 68 -14.80 -3.64 0.11
C ARG A 68 -16.23 -3.29 -0.26
N HIS A 69 -17.03 -2.98 0.75
CA HIS A 69 -18.41 -2.53 0.57
C HIS A 69 -18.52 -1.03 0.23
N LEU A 70 -17.55 -0.23 0.65
CA LEU A 70 -17.49 1.20 0.38
C LEU A 70 -16.20 1.49 -0.39
N LEU A 71 -16.34 2.15 -1.54
CA LEU A 71 -15.23 2.53 -2.41
C LEU A 71 -15.04 4.04 -2.34
N ARG A 72 -13.79 4.46 -2.10
CA ARG A 72 -13.42 5.86 -1.96
C ARG A 72 -12.36 6.23 -2.98
N VAL A 73 -12.54 7.38 -3.63
CA VAL A 73 -11.52 8.04 -4.44
C VAL A 73 -11.36 9.47 -3.96
N GLU A 74 -10.12 9.91 -3.81
CA GLU A 74 -9.79 11.27 -3.37
C GLU A 74 -9.05 12.00 -4.47
N CYS A 75 -9.42 13.24 -4.77
CA CYS A 75 -8.58 14.09 -5.59
C CYS A 75 -7.44 14.66 -4.74
N ARG A 76 -6.18 14.28 -5.02
CA ARG A 76 -4.99 14.83 -4.35
C ARG A 76 -4.75 16.32 -4.61
N ARG A 77 -5.40 16.91 -5.61
CA ARG A 77 -5.26 18.33 -5.97
C ARG A 77 -6.17 19.24 -5.17
N CYS A 78 -7.47 18.93 -5.10
CA CYS A 78 -8.47 19.73 -4.38
C CYS A 78 -9.01 19.05 -3.11
N LEU A 79 -8.44 17.90 -2.75
CA LEU A 79 -8.79 17.09 -1.58
C LEU A 79 -10.24 16.64 -1.54
N ARG A 80 -10.93 16.66 -2.68
CA ARG A 80 -12.31 16.20 -2.77
C ARG A 80 -12.37 14.68 -2.68
N ILE A 81 -13.17 14.19 -1.73
CA ILE A 81 -13.41 12.78 -1.51
C ILE A 81 -14.78 12.43 -2.10
N VAL A 82 -14.83 11.37 -2.91
CA VAL A 82 -16.06 10.78 -3.40
C VAL A 82 -16.14 9.34 -2.93
N GLU A 83 -17.27 9.01 -2.31
CA GLU A 83 -17.56 7.68 -1.80
C GLU A 83 -18.77 7.11 -2.53
N ILE A 84 -18.72 5.81 -2.82
CA ILE A 84 -19.82 5.07 -3.43
C ILE A 84 -19.90 3.68 -2.81
N GLN A 85 -21.11 3.20 -2.51
CA GLN A 85 -21.27 1.82 -2.10
C GLN A 85 -20.97 0.91 -3.30
N LYS A 86 -20.27 -0.21 -3.06
CA LYS A 86 -19.96 -1.19 -4.09
C LYS A 86 -21.23 -1.66 -4.81
N VAL A 87 -22.34 -1.85 -4.08
CA VAL A 87 -23.63 -2.27 -4.67
C VAL A 87 -24.16 -1.26 -5.69
N ASP A 88 -24.01 0.02 -5.41
CA ASP A 88 -24.44 1.09 -6.32
C ASP A 88 -23.47 1.22 -7.50
N ALA A 89 -22.17 1.11 -7.25
CA ALA A 89 -21.17 1.09 -8.30
C ALA A 89 -21.39 -0.08 -9.28
N LEU A 90 -21.71 -1.27 -8.76
CA LEU A 90 -22.05 -2.45 -9.57
C LEU A 90 -23.31 -2.23 -10.40
N ARG A 91 -24.33 -1.56 -9.85
CA ARG A 91 -25.58 -1.24 -10.58
C ARG A 91 -25.37 -0.20 -11.68
N LEU A 92 -24.57 0.83 -11.41
CA LEU A 92 -24.37 1.96 -12.33
C LEU A 92 -23.36 1.66 -13.44
N TYR A 93 -22.27 0.95 -13.13
CA TYR A 93 -21.15 0.75 -14.06
C TYR A 93 -20.99 -0.71 -14.50
N GLY A 94 -21.64 -1.66 -13.83
CA GLY A 94 -21.55 -3.09 -14.11
C GLY A 94 -20.41 -3.80 -13.36
N PRO A 95 -20.49 -5.13 -13.23
CA PRO A 95 -19.54 -5.92 -12.41
C PRO A 95 -18.11 -5.95 -12.93
N HIS A 96 -17.94 -5.82 -14.25
CA HIS A 96 -16.64 -5.89 -14.90
C HIS A 96 -15.96 -4.53 -15.11
N ALA A 97 -16.59 -3.44 -14.65
CA ALA A 97 -15.96 -2.13 -14.71
C ALA A 97 -14.72 -2.08 -13.82
N VAL A 98 -13.66 -1.44 -14.31
CA VAL A 98 -12.40 -1.25 -13.58
C VAL A 98 -12.55 -0.07 -12.63
N TRP A 99 -12.13 -0.24 -11.37
CA TRP A 99 -12.28 0.81 -10.34
C TRP A 99 -11.61 2.13 -10.71
N LYS A 100 -10.48 2.09 -11.41
CA LYS A 100 -9.80 3.27 -11.97
C LYS A 100 -10.73 4.12 -12.84
N ASP A 101 -11.42 3.49 -13.79
CA ASP A 101 -12.25 4.21 -14.76
C ASP A 101 -13.53 4.75 -14.11
N VAL A 102 -14.03 4.05 -13.09
CA VAL A 102 -15.16 4.48 -12.28
C VAL A 102 -14.76 5.68 -11.41
N GLY A 103 -13.66 5.59 -10.68
CA GLY A 103 -13.20 6.68 -9.80
C GLY A 103 -12.81 7.94 -10.59
N VAL A 104 -12.21 7.79 -11.77
CA VAL A 104 -11.96 8.94 -12.67
C VAL A 104 -13.27 9.61 -13.08
N ARG A 105 -14.29 8.85 -13.50
CA ARG A 105 -15.60 9.40 -13.87
C ARG A 105 -16.32 10.06 -12.68
N LEU A 106 -16.19 9.49 -11.48
CA LEU A 106 -16.76 10.07 -10.26
C LEU A 106 -16.11 11.43 -9.93
N LEU A 107 -14.79 11.53 -10.08
CA LEU A 107 -14.09 12.80 -9.91
C LEU A 107 -14.45 13.80 -11.01
N ASP A 108 -14.56 13.38 -12.27
CA ASP A 108 -14.88 14.29 -13.38
C ASP A 108 -16.23 15.00 -13.20
N ASN A 109 -17.21 14.32 -12.61
CA ASN A 109 -18.53 14.89 -12.33
C ASN A 109 -18.58 15.81 -11.09
N THR A 110 -17.58 15.77 -10.21
CA THR A 110 -17.67 16.41 -8.88
C THR A 110 -16.48 17.31 -8.54
N CYS A 111 -15.38 17.22 -9.28
CA CYS A 111 -14.17 17.99 -9.05
C CYS A 111 -14.31 19.42 -9.57
N GLN A 112 -13.91 20.42 -8.76
CA GLN A 112 -13.90 21.83 -9.17
C GLN A 112 -12.89 22.11 -10.28
N TYR A 113 -11.83 21.31 -10.36
CA TYR A 113 -10.85 21.34 -11.44
C TYR A 113 -11.20 20.18 -12.38
N ARG A 114 -11.75 20.48 -13.57
CA ARG A 114 -12.09 19.45 -14.58
C ARG A 114 -10.88 18.54 -14.81
N THR A 115 -11.14 17.26 -15.04
CA THR A 115 -10.12 16.21 -15.19
C THR A 115 -9.34 16.41 -16.49
N GLY A 116 -8.41 17.36 -16.52
CA GLY A 116 -7.40 17.52 -17.56
C GLY A 116 -6.28 16.48 -17.45
N ARG A 117 -5.33 16.49 -18.38
CA ARG A 117 -4.09 15.70 -18.19
C ARG A 117 -3.36 16.17 -16.93
N HIS A 118 -2.48 15.32 -16.41
CA HIS A 118 -1.64 15.65 -15.25
C HIS A 118 -0.81 16.94 -15.47
N GLU A 119 -0.39 17.17 -16.72
CA GLU A 119 0.35 18.37 -17.16
C GLU A 119 -0.56 19.61 -17.32
N GLU A 120 -1.86 19.41 -17.48
CA GLU A 120 -2.88 20.44 -17.73
C GLU A 120 -3.66 20.80 -16.46
N ASP A 121 -3.08 20.57 -15.29
CA ASP A 121 -3.70 20.90 -14.01
C ASP A 121 -4.98 20.10 -13.67
N GLY A 122 -5.10 18.89 -14.22
CA GLY A 122 -6.23 18.00 -13.97
C GLY A 122 -6.33 17.43 -12.55
N CYS A 123 -7.50 16.86 -12.25
CA CYS A 123 -7.81 16.19 -10.99
C CYS A 123 -6.95 14.91 -10.81
N TRP A 124 -6.34 14.69 -9.63
CA TRP A 124 -5.39 13.58 -9.39
C TRP A 124 -5.98 12.49 -8.48
N PRO A 125 -6.39 11.33 -8.99
CA PRO A 125 -7.05 10.30 -8.19
C PRO A 125 -6.08 9.57 -7.24
N GLY A 126 -6.39 9.62 -5.94
CA GLY A 126 -5.82 8.86 -4.86
C GLY A 126 -6.74 7.70 -4.45
N TRP A 127 -6.14 6.54 -4.22
CA TRP A 127 -6.83 5.28 -3.97
C TRP A 127 -6.52 4.71 -2.58
N ASP A 128 -6.04 5.57 -1.67
CA ASP A 128 -5.67 5.23 -0.29
C ASP A 128 -6.93 4.84 0.48
N SER A 129 -7.30 3.58 0.34
CA SER A 129 -8.28 2.88 1.15
C SER A 129 -7.82 1.44 1.25
#